data_AF-A0A4Z0KG63-F1
#
_entry.id   AF-A0A4Z0KG63-F1
#
_cell.length_a   1.000
_cell.length_b   1.000
_cell.length_c   1.000
_cell.angle_alpha   90.00
_cell.angle_beta   90.00
_cell.angle_gamma   90.00
#
_symmetry.space_group_name_H-M   'P 1'
#
loop_
_entity.id
_entity.type
_entity.pdbx_description
1 polymer ?
#
loop_
_entity_poly.entity_id
_entity_poly.type
_entity_poly.pdbx_seq_one_letter_code
_entity_poly.pdbx_strand_id
1 'polypeptide(L)'
;MTHLSVPRDYASTLVQATADSTLLGAYTPLPGASPVAAIRRYFCKYAVFFGRASRSEYWWIVLLSTVVYGVGGALAGATQITTAGVSHFGGVITEVSIGAGLIGTFLLVYFLATILPTISLSVRRLHDVGLSGWFVLLGLVPILGSITLFVLFLLSSNPAGQRFDKR
;
A
#
# COMPACT_ATOMS: atom_id res chain seq x y z
N MET A 1 12.12 61.87 -3.44
CA MET A 1 11.31 60.83 -4.13
C MET A 1 12.21 59.61 -4.33
N THR A 2 12.22 58.71 -3.36
CA THR A 2 13.06 57.51 -3.33
C THR A 2 12.35 56.42 -4.12
N HIS A 3 12.88 56.09 -5.29
CA HIS A 3 12.33 55.07 -6.19
C HIS A 3 12.67 53.69 -5.60
N LEU A 4 11.71 53.06 -4.90
CA LEU A 4 11.82 51.68 -4.45
C LEU A 4 11.80 50.76 -5.68
N SER A 5 12.98 50.36 -6.17
CA SER A 5 13.11 49.35 -7.20
C SER A 5 12.75 47.99 -6.61
N VAL A 6 11.54 47.51 -6.87
CA VAL A 6 11.09 46.15 -6.53
C VAL A 6 11.97 45.14 -7.29
N PRO A 7 12.74 44.28 -6.60
CA PRO A 7 13.55 43.23 -7.24
C PRO A 7 12.77 42.40 -8.28
N ARG A 8 13.32 42.17 -9.47
CA ARG A 8 12.67 41.39 -10.55
C ARG A 8 12.54 39.88 -10.25
N ASP A 9 13.09 39.42 -9.13
CA ASP A 9 13.21 37.99 -8.78
C ASP A 9 12.06 37.42 -7.92
N TYR A 10 11.00 38.20 -7.64
CA TYR A 10 9.85 37.67 -6.88
C TYR A 10 9.06 36.62 -7.66
N ALA A 11 8.95 36.75 -8.99
CA ALA A 11 8.19 35.80 -9.80
C ALA A 11 8.87 34.42 -9.86
N SER A 12 10.19 34.38 -10.02
CA SER A 12 10.95 33.13 -10.05
C SER A 12 10.97 32.44 -8.67
N THR A 13 11.12 33.20 -7.58
CA THR A 13 11.09 32.66 -6.21
C THR A 13 9.71 32.15 -5.80
N LEU A 14 8.62 32.81 -6.18
CA LEU A 14 7.25 32.33 -5.93
C LEU A 14 6.93 31.08 -6.74
N VAL A 15 7.33 31.03 -8.02
CA VAL A 15 7.18 29.82 -8.87
C VAL A 15 7.98 28.66 -8.28
N GLN A 16 9.24 28.88 -7.88
CA GLN A 16 10.07 27.87 -7.22
C GLN A 16 9.45 27.38 -5.90
N ALA A 17 8.93 28.29 -5.07
CA ALA A 17 8.28 27.95 -3.81
C ALA A 17 6.97 27.15 -4.02
N THR A 18 6.16 27.50 -5.03
CA THR A 18 4.98 26.71 -5.39
C THR A 18 5.35 25.34 -5.95
N ALA A 19 6.40 25.24 -6.77
CA ALA A 19 6.90 23.96 -7.28
C ALA A 19 7.42 23.08 -6.13
N ASP A 20 8.23 23.61 -5.22
CA ASP A 20 8.68 22.88 -4.03
C ASP A 20 7.50 22.45 -3.14
N SER A 21 6.47 23.29 -2.97
CA SER A 21 5.30 22.93 -2.16
C SER A 21 4.47 21.80 -2.77
N THR A 22 4.35 21.76 -4.10
CA THR A 22 3.60 20.70 -4.80
C THR A 22 4.37 19.39 -4.83
N LEU A 23 5.69 19.45 -5.02
CA LEU A 23 6.58 18.30 -4.91
C LEU A 23 6.61 17.74 -3.48
N LEU A 24 6.74 18.59 -2.46
CA LEU A 24 6.67 18.17 -1.06
C LEU A 24 5.29 17.60 -0.70
N GLY A 25 4.19 18.14 -1.25
CA GLY A 25 2.85 17.58 -1.12
C GLY A 25 2.69 16.18 -1.73
N ALA A 26 3.51 15.85 -2.74
CA ALA A 26 3.52 14.53 -3.36
C ALA A 26 4.26 13.48 -2.49
N TYR A 27 5.32 13.84 -1.77
CA TYR A 27 6.10 12.89 -0.95
C TYR A 27 5.67 12.81 0.52
N THR A 28 4.89 13.78 1.00
CA THR A 28 4.41 13.84 2.38
C THR A 28 3.26 12.83 2.66
N PRO A 29 3.21 12.32 3.90
CA PRO A 29 2.12 11.46 4.33
C PRO A 29 0.80 12.25 4.38
N LEU A 30 -0.34 11.59 4.17
CA LEU A 30 -1.67 12.20 4.31
C LEU A 30 -2.40 11.62 5.54
N PRO A 31 -2.17 12.17 6.75
CA PRO A 31 -2.92 11.77 7.94
C PRO A 31 -4.42 11.96 7.74
N GLY A 32 -5.22 10.97 8.16
CA GLY A 32 -6.68 11.04 8.02
C GLY A 32 -7.17 10.84 6.58
N ALA A 33 -6.38 10.17 5.74
CA ALA A 33 -6.79 9.84 4.37
C ALA A 33 -8.14 9.10 4.35
N SER A 34 -9.04 9.53 3.47
CA SER A 34 -10.25 8.78 3.14
C SER A 34 -9.90 7.49 2.39
N PRO A 35 -10.79 6.47 2.37
CA PRO A 35 -10.56 5.22 1.64
C PRO A 35 -10.21 5.47 0.16
N VAL A 36 -10.98 6.34 -0.49
CA VAL A 36 -10.77 6.69 -1.91
C VAL A 36 -9.43 7.38 -2.13
N ALA A 37 -9.03 8.28 -1.22
CA ALA A 37 -7.73 8.96 -1.30
C ALA A 37 -6.57 7.97 -1.13
N ALA A 38 -6.69 7.02 -0.20
CA ALA A 38 -5.69 5.97 0.00
C ALA A 38 -5.55 5.09 -1.25
N ILE A 39 -6.66 4.63 -1.82
CA ILE A 39 -6.70 3.80 -3.05
C ILE A 39 -6.07 4.56 -4.22
N ARG A 40 -6.47 5.81 -4.44
CA ARG A 40 -5.89 6.64 -5.50
C ARG A 40 -4.38 6.79 -5.32
N ARG A 41 -3.92 7.11 -4.11
CA ARG A 41 -2.48 7.24 -3.83
C ARG A 41 -1.73 5.92 -3.97
N TYR A 42 -2.34 4.80 -3.66
CA TYR A 42 -1.76 3.48 -3.82
C TYR A 42 -1.47 3.17 -5.29
N PHE A 43 -2.46 3.34 -6.17
CA PHE A 43 -2.29 3.10 -7.61
C PHE A 43 -1.50 4.19 -8.33
N CYS A 44 -1.58 5.46 -7.92
CA CYS A 44 -0.75 6.53 -8.50
C CYS A 44 0.72 6.41 -8.11
N LYS A 45 1.03 5.90 -6.90
CA LYS A 45 2.40 5.68 -6.43
C LYS A 45 2.76 4.20 -6.54
N TYR A 46 2.50 3.61 -7.71
CA TYR A 46 2.57 2.16 -7.93
C TYR A 46 3.95 1.56 -7.66
N ALA A 47 5.02 2.21 -8.14
CA ALA A 47 6.40 1.76 -7.96
C ALA A 47 7.31 2.88 -7.41
N VAL A 48 6.73 3.77 -6.58
CA VAL A 48 7.46 4.89 -5.98
C VAL A 48 7.88 4.52 -4.56
N PHE A 49 9.19 4.33 -4.34
CA PHE A 49 9.73 3.90 -3.05
C PHE A 49 10.17 5.07 -2.15
N PHE A 50 10.12 6.29 -2.65
CA PHE A 50 10.52 7.51 -1.94
C PHE A 50 9.32 8.16 -1.23
N GLY A 51 9.62 9.02 -0.25
CA GLY A 51 8.63 9.68 0.59
C GLY A 51 8.03 8.77 1.66
N ARG A 52 6.89 9.21 2.20
CA ARG A 52 6.25 8.62 3.37
C ARG A 52 4.78 8.30 3.13
N ALA A 53 4.27 7.35 3.91
CA ALA A 53 2.85 7.00 3.94
C ALA A 53 2.36 7.00 5.39
N SER A 54 1.24 7.66 5.61
CA SER A 54 0.56 7.71 6.91
C SER A 54 -0.01 6.34 7.29
N ARG A 55 -0.36 6.19 8.58
CA ARG A 55 -1.13 5.04 9.09
C ARG A 55 -2.43 4.83 8.32
N SER A 56 -3.21 5.89 8.10
CA SER A 56 -4.50 5.81 7.40
C SER A 56 -4.36 5.34 5.96
N GLU A 57 -3.33 5.79 5.24
CA GLU A 57 -3.06 5.32 3.88
C GLU A 57 -2.71 3.82 3.86
N TYR A 58 -1.96 3.34 4.85
CA TYR A 58 -1.61 1.93 4.96
C TYR A 58 -2.82 1.05 5.31
N TRP A 59 -3.53 1.39 6.39
CA TRP A 59 -4.62 0.56 6.91
C TRP A 59 -5.83 0.44 5.99
N TRP A 60 -6.13 1.48 5.20
CA TRP A 60 -7.20 1.37 4.19
C TRP A 60 -6.87 0.38 3.08
N ILE A 61 -5.60 0.30 2.66
CA ILE A 61 -5.16 -0.65 1.63
C ILE A 61 -5.10 -2.07 2.19
N VAL A 62 -4.67 -2.23 3.44
CA VAL A 62 -4.76 -3.52 4.14
C VAL A 62 -6.21 -3.98 4.21
N LEU A 63 -7.13 -3.11 4.65
CA LEU A 63 -8.55 -3.45 4.73
C LEU A 63 -9.13 -3.82 3.36
N LEU A 64 -8.84 -3.06 2.31
CA LEU A 64 -9.26 -3.38 0.95
C LEU A 64 -8.76 -4.77 0.53
N SER A 65 -7.47 -5.04 0.75
CA SER A 65 -6.86 -6.31 0.38
C SER A 65 -7.48 -7.47 1.18
N THR A 66 -7.71 -7.29 2.48
CA THR A 66 -8.39 -8.26 3.33
C THR A 66 -9.81 -8.55 2.83
N VAL A 67 -10.57 -7.54 2.41
CA VAL A 67 -11.92 -7.74 1.85
C VAL A 67 -11.84 -8.48 0.52
N VAL A 68 -10.94 -8.10 -0.40
CA VAL A 68 -10.80 -8.75 -1.71
C VAL A 68 -10.44 -10.24 -1.55
N TYR A 69 -9.42 -10.55 -0.75
CA TYR A 69 -9.01 -11.94 -0.53
C TYR A 69 -10.02 -12.73 0.33
N GLY A 70 -10.61 -12.10 1.35
CA GLY A 70 -11.58 -12.75 2.23
C GLY A 70 -12.88 -13.11 1.49
N VAL A 71 -13.46 -12.15 0.76
CA VAL A 71 -14.68 -12.38 -0.03
C VAL A 71 -14.38 -13.32 -1.19
N GLY A 72 -13.30 -13.11 -1.94
CA GLY A 72 -12.93 -14.01 -3.03
C GLY A 72 -12.69 -15.44 -2.58
N GLY A 73 -11.96 -15.63 -1.47
CA GLY A 73 -11.72 -16.94 -0.87
C GLY A 73 -13.00 -17.62 -0.39
N ALA A 74 -13.89 -16.88 0.27
CA ALA A 74 -15.18 -17.39 0.72
C ALA A 74 -16.06 -17.83 -0.46
N LEU A 75 -16.12 -17.05 -1.54
CA LEU A 75 -16.88 -17.38 -2.74
C LEU A 75 -16.30 -18.60 -3.48
N ALA A 76 -14.97 -18.68 -3.60
CA ALA A 76 -14.31 -19.84 -4.18
C ALA A 76 -14.60 -21.10 -3.36
N GLY A 77 -14.50 -21.03 -2.02
CA GLY A 77 -14.81 -22.14 -1.13
C GLY A 77 -16.27 -22.57 -1.21
N ALA A 78 -17.22 -21.63 -1.18
CA ALA A 78 -18.64 -21.92 -1.32
C ALA A 78 -18.96 -22.63 -2.63
N THR A 79 -18.34 -22.19 -3.74
CA THR A 79 -18.50 -22.83 -5.05
C THR A 79 -17.97 -24.28 -5.03
N GLN A 80 -16.83 -24.54 -4.40
CA GLN A 80 -16.26 -25.89 -4.31
C GLN A 80 -17.11 -26.86 -3.48
N ILE A 81 -17.78 -26.37 -2.43
CA ILE A 81 -18.64 -27.22 -1.59
C ILE A 81 -19.78 -27.82 -2.42
N THR A 82 -20.32 -27.08 -3.38
CA THR A 82 -21.44 -27.57 -4.22
C THR A 82 -21.04 -28.70 -5.18
N THR A 83 -19.76 -28.84 -5.48
CA THR A 83 -19.21 -29.85 -6.38
C THR A 83 -18.46 -30.96 -5.65
N ALA A 84 -18.44 -30.92 -4.31
CA ALA A 84 -17.80 -31.94 -3.49
C ALA A 84 -18.62 -33.26 -3.56
N GLY A 85 -17.96 -34.32 -3.99
CA GLY A 85 -18.51 -35.68 -3.97
C GLY A 85 -17.95 -36.50 -2.80
N VAL A 86 -18.64 -37.59 -2.47
CA VAL A 86 -18.12 -38.61 -1.54
C VAL A 86 -17.79 -39.84 -2.36
N SER A 87 -16.55 -40.29 -2.27
CA SER A 87 -16.09 -41.55 -2.88
C SER A 87 -16.72 -42.75 -2.17
N HIS A 88 -16.75 -43.90 -2.86
CA HIS A 88 -17.30 -45.14 -2.32
C HIS A 88 -16.61 -45.62 -1.02
N PHE A 89 -15.40 -45.14 -0.73
CA PHE A 89 -14.66 -45.43 0.49
C PHE A 89 -14.84 -44.37 1.60
N GLY A 90 -15.80 -43.45 1.45
CA GLY A 90 -16.10 -42.40 2.42
C GLY A 90 -15.14 -41.21 2.40
N GLY A 91 -14.17 -41.18 1.48
CA GLY A 91 -13.30 -40.02 1.27
C GLY A 91 -14.00 -38.93 0.48
N VAL A 92 -13.79 -37.66 0.83
CA VAL A 92 -14.26 -36.52 0.03
C VAL A 92 -13.40 -36.40 -1.23
N ILE A 93 -14.04 -36.36 -2.39
CA ILE A 93 -13.41 -36.05 -3.67
C ILE A 93 -13.87 -34.67 -4.14
N THR A 94 -12.92 -33.77 -4.35
CA THR A 94 -13.19 -32.41 -4.82
C THR A 94 -12.43 -32.18 -6.11
N GLU A 95 -13.14 -32.14 -7.22
CA GLU A 95 -12.60 -31.55 -8.44
C GLU A 95 -12.64 -30.02 -8.31
N VAL A 96 -11.69 -29.34 -8.94
CA VAL A 96 -11.73 -27.87 -8.98
C VAL A 96 -12.83 -27.45 -9.94
N SER A 97 -13.95 -26.98 -9.39
CA SER A 97 -15.03 -26.40 -10.19
C SER A 97 -14.53 -25.21 -11.00
N ILE A 98 -15.03 -25.06 -12.24
CA ILE A 98 -14.69 -23.95 -13.14
C ILE A 98 -14.89 -22.61 -12.43
N GLY A 99 -16.00 -22.44 -11.71
CA GLY A 99 -16.30 -21.18 -11.01
C GLY A 99 -15.24 -20.83 -9.94
N ALA A 100 -14.85 -21.81 -9.12
CA ALA A 100 -13.81 -21.62 -8.13
C ALA A 100 -12.43 -21.42 -8.77
N GLY A 101 -12.16 -22.09 -9.90
CA GLY A 101 -10.95 -21.89 -10.70
C GLY A 101 -10.84 -20.45 -11.21
N LEU A 102 -11.91 -19.90 -11.80
CA LEU A 102 -11.95 -18.53 -12.30
C LEU A 102 -11.74 -17.50 -11.17
N ILE A 103 -12.36 -17.70 -10.01
CA ILE A 103 -12.16 -16.83 -8.84
C ILE A 103 -10.69 -16.92 -8.37
N GLY A 104 -10.13 -18.12 -8.30
CA GLY A 104 -8.72 -18.34 -7.98
C GLY A 104 -7.77 -17.63 -8.96
N THR A 105 -8.03 -17.75 -10.26
CA THR A 105 -7.25 -17.04 -11.30
C THR A 105 -7.36 -15.53 -11.14
N PHE A 106 -8.55 -14.99 -10.88
CA PHE A 106 -8.72 -13.55 -10.62
C PHE A 106 -7.91 -13.08 -9.41
N LEU A 107 -7.97 -13.81 -8.29
CA LEU A 107 -7.20 -13.48 -7.08
C LEU A 107 -5.69 -13.56 -7.33
N LEU A 108 -5.24 -14.53 -8.13
CA LEU A 108 -3.84 -14.65 -8.53
C LEU A 108 -3.38 -13.44 -9.36
N VAL A 109 -4.16 -13.03 -10.36
CA VAL A 109 -3.85 -11.85 -11.18
C VAL A 109 -3.85 -10.58 -10.32
N TYR A 110 -4.83 -10.43 -9.42
CA TYR A 110 -4.89 -9.32 -8.47
C TYR A 110 -3.65 -9.30 -7.55
N PHE A 111 -3.24 -10.46 -7.03
CA PHE A 111 -2.03 -10.59 -6.24
C PHE A 111 -0.80 -10.11 -7.02
N LEU A 112 -0.58 -10.65 -8.22
CA LEU A 112 0.57 -10.27 -9.06
C LEU A 112 0.57 -8.77 -9.39
N ALA A 113 -0.59 -8.20 -9.70
CA ALA A 113 -0.75 -6.77 -9.97
C ALA A 113 -0.54 -5.87 -8.74
N THR A 114 -0.67 -6.40 -7.52
CA THR A 114 -0.55 -5.61 -6.28
C THR A 114 0.74 -5.85 -5.50
N ILE A 115 1.60 -6.78 -5.93
CA ILE A 115 2.92 -7.02 -5.29
C ILE A 115 3.74 -5.73 -5.23
N LEU A 116 4.00 -5.11 -6.39
CA LEU A 116 4.84 -3.92 -6.49
C LEU A 116 4.31 -2.73 -5.65
N PRO A 117 3.04 -2.32 -5.78
CA PRO A 117 2.51 -1.22 -4.98
C PRO A 117 2.42 -1.54 -3.49
N THR A 118 2.22 -2.80 -3.11
CA THR A 118 2.26 -3.22 -1.68
C THR A 118 3.65 -3.07 -1.08
N ILE A 119 4.70 -3.47 -1.81
CA ILE A 119 6.09 -3.30 -1.37
C ILE A 119 6.40 -1.80 -1.30
N SER A 120 6.05 -1.02 -2.33
CA SER A 120 6.23 0.44 -2.34
C SER A 120 5.57 1.11 -1.13
N LEU A 121 4.30 0.78 -0.84
CA LEU A 121 3.57 1.33 0.29
C LEU A 121 4.21 0.94 1.63
N SER A 122 4.66 -0.30 1.77
CA SER A 122 5.33 -0.81 2.98
C SER A 122 6.65 -0.09 3.24
N VAL A 123 7.46 0.14 2.20
CA VAL A 123 8.70 0.94 2.28
C VAL A 123 8.40 2.37 2.74
N ARG A 124 7.43 3.04 2.11
CA ARG A 124 7.01 4.39 2.49
C ARG A 124 6.47 4.47 3.91
N ARG A 125 5.81 3.41 4.38
CA ARG A 125 5.32 3.33 5.76
C ARG A 125 6.47 3.17 6.76
N LEU A 126 7.49 2.36 6.45
CA LEU A 126 8.70 2.25 7.28
C LEU A 126 9.47 3.56 7.36
N HIS A 127 9.57 4.29 6.23
CA HIS A 127 10.15 5.62 6.20
C HIS A 127 9.41 6.60 7.11
N ASP A 128 8.08 6.48 7.21
CA ASP A 128 7.27 7.32 8.11
C ASP A 128 7.54 7.04 9.61
N VAL A 129 7.93 5.81 9.95
CA VAL A 129 8.38 5.44 11.31
C VAL A 129 9.87 5.78 11.53
N GLY A 130 10.57 6.22 10.49
CA GLY A 130 12.00 6.59 10.55
C GLY A 130 12.96 5.42 10.26
N LEU A 131 12.44 4.25 9.90
CA LEU A 131 13.23 3.06 9.56
C LEU A 131 13.57 3.02 8.07
N SER A 132 14.54 2.18 7.68
CA SER A 132 14.89 1.98 6.27
C SER A 132 13.89 1.06 5.57
N GLY A 133 13.68 1.25 4.26
CA GLY A 133 12.83 0.36 3.45
C GLY A 133 13.27 -1.10 3.41
N TRP A 134 14.54 -1.39 3.73
CA TRP A 134 15.08 -2.75 3.80
C TRP A 134 14.38 -3.63 4.84
N PHE A 135 13.78 -3.04 5.87
CA PHE A 135 13.00 -3.80 6.86
C PHE A 135 11.78 -4.51 6.24
N VAL A 136 11.31 -4.13 5.04
CA VAL A 136 10.28 -4.91 4.32
C VAL A 136 10.72 -6.36 4.09
N LEU A 137 12.03 -6.62 3.93
CA LEU A 137 12.54 -7.98 3.73
C LEU A 137 12.32 -8.90 4.93
N LEU A 138 12.05 -8.36 6.13
CA LEU A 138 11.63 -9.18 7.25
C LEU A 138 10.36 -9.98 6.92
N GLY A 139 9.50 -9.48 6.02
CA GLY A 139 8.33 -10.22 5.54
C GLY A 139 8.65 -11.55 4.86
N LEU A 140 9.89 -11.79 4.40
CA LEU A 140 10.30 -13.11 3.88
C LEU A 140 10.50 -14.15 4.99
N VAL A 141 10.67 -13.72 6.24
CA VAL A 141 10.75 -14.62 7.39
C VAL A 141 9.33 -14.85 7.92
N PRO A 142 8.75 -16.05 7.74
CA PRO A 142 7.38 -16.31 8.17
C PRO A 142 7.24 -16.16 9.69
N ILE A 143 6.03 -15.79 10.13
CA ILE A 143 5.62 -15.60 11.53
C ILE A 143 6.34 -14.42 12.21
N LEU A 144 7.63 -14.54 12.53
CA LEU A 144 8.39 -13.52 13.27
C LEU A 144 8.52 -12.21 12.47
N GLY A 145 8.81 -12.34 11.18
CA GLY A 145 8.93 -11.20 10.28
C GLY A 145 7.62 -10.48 10.05
N SER A 146 6.54 -11.24 9.83
CA SER A 146 5.19 -10.70 9.68
C SER A 146 4.69 -10.00 10.94
N ILE A 147 4.94 -10.57 12.13
CA ILE A 147 4.56 -9.94 13.41
C ILE A 147 5.35 -8.64 13.61
N THR A 148 6.67 -8.67 13.35
CA THR A 148 7.52 -7.48 13.49
C THR A 148 7.04 -6.35 12.58
N LEU A 149 6.79 -6.64 11.30
CA LEU A 149 6.25 -5.65 10.36
C LEU A 149 4.88 -5.14 10.78
N PHE A 150 3.99 -6.02 11.25
CA PHE A 150 2.68 -5.64 11.74
C PHE A 150 2.77 -4.63 12.90
N VAL A 151 3.64 -4.91 13.89
CA VAL A 151 3.90 -3.98 15.01
C VAL A 151 4.47 -2.67 14.49
N LEU A 152 5.47 -2.70 13.60
CA LEU A 152 6.05 -1.49 13.01
C LEU A 152 5.03 -0.64 12.26
N PHE A 153 4.07 -1.25 11.56
CA PHE A 153 3.03 -0.53 10.85
C PHE A 153 1.99 0.12 11.78
N LEU A 154 1.85 -0.37 13.01
CA LEU A 154 1.04 0.24 14.07
C LEU A 154 1.72 1.46 14.73
N LEU A 155 3.05 1.55 14.73
CA LEU A 155 3.79 2.65 15.39
C LEU A 155 3.46 4.04 14.84
N SER A 156 3.67 5.09 15.62
CA SER A 156 3.36 6.48 15.21
C SER A 156 4.40 7.00 14.24
N SER A 157 4.01 7.99 13.43
CA SER A 157 4.95 8.73 12.59
C SER A 157 6.05 9.32 13.46
N ASN A 158 7.30 9.21 13.03
CA ASN A 158 8.46 9.78 13.72
C ASN A 158 8.95 11.01 12.94
N PRO A 159 9.21 12.17 13.58
CA PRO A 159 9.80 13.34 12.92
C PRO A 159 11.10 13.03 12.16
N ALA A 160 11.90 12.07 12.63
CA ALA A 160 13.11 11.61 11.95
C ALA A 160 12.87 11.04 10.54
N GLY A 161 11.63 10.66 10.21
CA GLY A 161 11.24 10.19 8.88
C GLY A 161 11.32 11.26 7.78
N GLN A 162 11.33 12.56 8.12
CA GLN A 162 11.40 13.66 7.15
C GLN A 162 12.65 13.61 6.25
N ARG A 163 13.70 12.91 6.68
CA ARG A 163 14.91 12.68 5.86
C ARG A 163 14.65 11.90 4.56
N PHE A 164 13.53 11.20 4.46
CA PHE A 164 13.14 10.40 3.30
C PHE A 164 12.28 11.17 2.29
N ASP A 165 11.97 12.46 2.54
CA ASP A 165 11.13 13.29 1.67
C ASP A 165 11.89 13.93 0.49
N LYS A 166 13.24 13.93 0.50
CA LYS A 166 14.09 14.73 -0.41
C LYS A 166 15.07 13.90 -1.26
N ARG A 167 14.68 12.73 -1.76
CA ARG A 167 15.56 11.89 -2.59
C ARG A 167 14.92 11.51 -3.91
#